data_AF-A0A1Q8QM87-F1
#
_entry.id   AF-A0A1Q8QM87-F1
#
_cell.length_a   1.000
_cell.length_b   1.000
_cell.length_c   1.000
_cell.angle_alpha   90.00
_cell.angle_beta   90.00
_cell.angle_gamma   90.00
#
_symmetry.space_group_name_H-M   'P 1'
#
loop_
_entity.id
_entity.type
_entity.pdbx_description
1 polymer ?
#
loop_
_entity_poly.entity_id
_entity_poly.type
_entity_poly.pdbx_seq_one_letter_code
_entity_poly.pdbx_strand_id
1 'polypeptide(L)'
;MPSAPPAATDIMDLLLCADDTTPYPGQQALEQLIRRAAAPVPAKAARSPALSPAGPTLLPLPAKAKPRQPKRKATHYFEAEAVGRLESARTALNALARPNLPGRARRISKSAVLEAALTLACDAFEAAGPDSPLACRLLPQAASTPPKTGG
;
A
#
# COMPACT_ATOMS: atom_id res chain seq x y z
N MET A 1 -37.47 -35.33 -48.40
CA MET A 1 -36.23 -35.93 -47.88
C MET A 1 -35.68 -35.00 -46.80
N PRO A 2 -35.88 -35.28 -45.50
CA PRO A 2 -35.35 -34.45 -44.44
C PRO A 2 -33.85 -34.76 -44.23
N SER A 3 -33.01 -33.73 -44.26
CA SER A 3 -31.60 -33.82 -43.86
C SER A 3 -31.50 -33.38 -42.40
N ALA A 4 -30.99 -34.27 -41.55
CA ALA A 4 -30.77 -34.00 -40.12
C ALA A 4 -29.58 -33.05 -39.91
N PRO A 5 -29.64 -32.11 -38.94
CA PRO A 5 -28.49 -31.29 -38.59
C PRO A 5 -27.42 -32.12 -37.85
N PRO A 6 -26.13 -31.74 -37.94
CA PRO A 6 -25.04 -32.45 -37.26
C PRO A 6 -25.20 -32.36 -35.75
N ALA A 7 -24.94 -33.48 -35.07
CA ALA A 7 -24.96 -33.59 -33.61
C ALA A 7 -24.03 -32.55 -32.97
N ALA A 8 -24.54 -31.82 -32.00
CA ALA A 8 -23.79 -30.83 -31.24
C ALA A 8 -22.67 -31.53 -30.48
N THR A 9 -21.43 -31.18 -30.78
CA THR A 9 -20.27 -31.60 -29.99
C THR A 9 -20.43 -31.03 -28.58
N ASP A 10 -20.51 -31.90 -27.57
CA ASP A 10 -20.70 -31.50 -26.19
C ASP A 10 -19.46 -30.74 -25.71
N ILE A 11 -19.68 -29.51 -25.26
CA ILE A 11 -18.64 -28.63 -24.72
C ILE A 11 -17.97 -29.28 -23.49
N MET A 12 -18.71 -30.13 -22.76
CA MET A 12 -18.18 -30.86 -21.61
C MET A 12 -17.11 -31.89 -22.02
N ASP A 13 -17.28 -32.57 -23.16
CA ASP A 13 -16.28 -33.50 -23.68
C ASP A 13 -15.01 -32.77 -24.16
N LEU A 14 -15.15 -31.54 -24.66
CA LEU A 14 -14.02 -30.68 -25.04
C LEU A 14 -13.22 -30.19 -23.83
N LEU A 15 -13.88 -29.95 -22.69
CA LEU A 15 -13.22 -29.50 -21.45
C LEU A 15 -12.54 -30.64 -20.70
N LEU A 16 -13.06 -31.87 -20.83
CA LEU A 16 -12.50 -33.06 -20.17
C LEU A 16 -11.31 -33.67 -20.93
N CYS A 17 -11.17 -33.42 -22.23
CA CYS A 17 -10.02 -33.88 -23.04
C CYS A 17 -8.81 -32.94 -23.00
N ALA A 18 -8.91 -31.79 -22.33
CA ALA A 18 -7.79 -30.87 -22.16
C ALA A 18 -6.81 -31.44 -21.11
N ASP A 19 -6.02 -32.43 -21.51
CA ASP A 19 -4.83 -32.82 -20.77
C ASP A 19 -3.82 -31.67 -20.83
N ASP A 20 -3.97 -30.74 -19.88
CA ASP A 20 -3.07 -29.64 -19.63
C ASP A 20 -1.73 -30.18 -19.09
N THR A 21 -0.95 -30.71 -20.02
CA THR A 21 0.48 -31.01 -19.86
C THR A 21 1.34 -29.75 -19.94
N THR A 22 0.74 -28.57 -19.85
CA THR A 22 1.43 -27.28 -19.82
C THR A 22 1.97 -27.03 -18.40
N PRO A 23 3.31 -26.95 -18.21
CA PRO A 23 3.88 -26.70 -16.89
C PRO A 23 3.39 -25.36 -16.35
N TYR A 24 2.78 -25.38 -15.16
CA TYR A 24 2.26 -24.17 -14.54
C TYR A 24 3.41 -23.17 -14.27
N PRO A 25 3.30 -21.90 -14.70
CA PRO A 25 4.37 -20.94 -14.52
C PRO A 25 4.67 -20.74 -13.03
N GLY A 26 5.89 -21.08 -12.61
CA GLY A 26 6.33 -21.00 -11.21
C GLY A 26 6.33 -22.32 -10.44
N GLN A 27 5.92 -23.44 -11.06
CA GLN A 27 5.94 -24.77 -10.43
C GLN A 27 7.32 -25.15 -9.88
N GLN A 28 8.39 -24.92 -10.64
CA GLN A 28 9.75 -25.21 -10.17
C GLN A 28 10.17 -24.35 -8.97
N ALA A 29 9.71 -23.10 -8.89
CA ALA A 29 10.02 -22.23 -7.76
C ALA A 29 9.29 -22.72 -6.48
N LEU A 30 8.05 -23.18 -6.63
CA LEU A 30 7.28 -23.80 -5.56
C LEU A 30 7.95 -25.10 -5.08
N GLU A 31 8.37 -25.97 -5.99
CA GLU A 31 9.07 -27.23 -5.67
C GLU A 31 10.42 -26.98 -4.96
N GLN A 32 11.15 -25.93 -5.35
CA GLN A 32 12.38 -25.53 -4.67
C GLN A 32 12.11 -25.00 -3.26
N LEU A 33 11.02 -24.26 -3.06
CA LEU A 33 10.62 -23.74 -1.77
C LEU A 33 10.21 -24.86 -0.82
N ILE A 34 9.42 -25.82 -1.31
CA ILE A 34 9.03 -27.02 -0.56
C ILE A 34 10.27 -27.82 -0.14
N ARG A 35 11.22 -28.04 -1.06
CA ARG A 35 12.47 -28.74 -0.74
C ARG A 35 13.31 -28.02 0.32
N ARG A 36 13.40 -26.68 0.27
CA ARG A 36 14.10 -25.90 1.29
C ARG A 36 13.40 -25.94 2.65
N ALA A 37 12.07 -25.93 2.67
CA ALA A 37 11.28 -26.01 3.90
C ALA A 37 11.35 -27.41 4.54
N ALA A 38 11.42 -28.46 3.71
CA ALA A 38 11.54 -29.85 4.16
C ALA A 38 12.98 -30.29 4.47
N ALA A 39 13.98 -29.49 4.11
CA ALA A 39 15.37 -29.80 4.41
C ALA A 39 15.64 -29.66 5.93
N PRO A 40 16.20 -30.68 6.59
CA PRO A 40 16.60 -30.57 7.99
C PRO A 40 17.69 -29.49 8.13
N VAL A 41 17.50 -28.59 9.10
CA VAL A 41 18.44 -27.52 9.41
C VAL A 41 19.81 -28.13 9.74
N PRO A 42 20.90 -27.74 9.05
CA PRO A 42 22.21 -28.28 9.37
C PRO A 42 22.60 -27.89 10.80
N ALA A 43 22.89 -28.89 11.62
CA ALA A 43 23.37 -28.71 12.98
C ALA A 43 24.65 -27.87 12.95
N LYS A 44 24.58 -26.70 13.59
CA LYS A 44 25.70 -25.76 13.72
C LYS A 44 26.84 -26.44 14.49
N ALA A 45 27.97 -26.67 13.82
CA ALA A 45 29.16 -27.24 14.45
C ALA A 45 29.57 -26.39 15.66
N ALA A 46 29.71 -27.04 16.82
CA ALA A 46 30.21 -26.43 18.05
C ALA A 46 31.67 -25.99 17.85
N ARG A 47 31.97 -24.71 18.13
CA ARG A 47 33.34 -24.18 18.15
C ARG A 47 33.95 -24.40 19.53
N SER A 48 35.10 -25.08 19.56
CA SER A 48 35.98 -25.18 20.73
C SER A 48 36.55 -23.81 21.12
N PRO A 49 36.87 -23.55 22.41
CA PRO A 49 37.28 -22.23 22.87
C PRO A 49 38.80 -22.04 22.69
N ALA A 50 39.19 -20.97 22.02
CA ALA A 50 40.56 -20.45 22.08
C ALA A 50 40.49 -18.97 22.45
N LEU A 51 41.22 -18.60 23.51
CA LEU A 51 41.30 -17.28 24.09
C LEU A 51 41.87 -16.25 23.11
N SER A 52 41.22 -15.08 23.00
CA SER A 52 41.86 -13.77 22.86
C SER A 52 40.85 -12.64 23.12
N PRO A 53 41.22 -11.57 23.85
CA PRO A 53 40.31 -10.47 24.16
C PRO A 53 40.40 -9.42 23.05
N ALA A 54 39.44 -9.45 22.12
CA ALA A 54 39.14 -8.31 21.27
C ALA A 54 37.69 -7.92 21.55
N GLY A 55 37.52 -6.76 22.18
CA GLY A 55 36.21 -6.26 22.59
C GLY A 55 35.23 -6.24 21.40
N PRO A 56 34.00 -6.73 21.57
CA PRO A 56 33.05 -6.71 20.48
C PRO A 56 32.55 -5.28 20.29
N THR A 57 32.96 -4.66 19.19
CA THR A 57 32.23 -3.52 18.61
C THR A 57 30.80 -3.99 18.35
N LEU A 58 29.87 -3.58 19.22
CA LEU A 58 28.46 -3.88 19.09
C LEU A 58 27.96 -3.20 17.81
N LEU A 59 27.80 -4.00 16.74
CA LEU A 59 27.09 -3.58 15.55
C LEU A 59 25.69 -3.08 15.96
N PRO A 60 25.23 -1.92 15.46
CA PRO A 60 23.89 -1.44 15.76
C PRO A 60 22.87 -2.50 15.38
N LEU A 61 22.18 -3.04 16.38
CA LEU A 61 21.05 -3.93 16.17
C LEU A 61 20.03 -3.17 15.31
N PRO A 62 19.52 -3.72 14.19
CA PRO A 62 18.50 -3.05 13.41
C PRO A 62 17.32 -2.76 14.34
N ALA A 63 16.96 -1.47 14.44
CA ALA A 63 15.85 -1.04 15.27
C ALA A 63 14.62 -1.91 14.95
N LYS A 64 14.10 -2.60 15.96
CA LYS A 64 12.89 -3.43 15.82
C LYS A 64 11.82 -2.54 15.17
N ALA A 65 11.41 -2.92 13.96
CA ALA A 65 10.36 -2.20 13.25
C ALA A 65 9.14 -2.13 14.17
N LYS A 66 8.69 -0.92 14.48
CA LYS A 66 7.49 -0.71 15.29
C LYS A 66 6.35 -1.53 14.69
N PRO A 67 5.56 -2.26 15.51
CA PRO A 67 4.44 -3.03 15.00
C PRO A 67 3.53 -2.10 14.21
N ARG A 68 3.32 -2.41 12.93
CA ARG A 68 2.41 -1.64 12.08
C ARG A 68 1.02 -1.82 12.65
N GLN A 69 0.42 -0.70 13.07
CA GLN A 69 -0.97 -0.67 13.49
C GLN A 69 -1.85 -1.21 12.35
N PRO A 70 -2.90 -2.00 12.69
CA PRO A 70 -3.80 -2.55 11.68
C PRO A 70 -4.51 -1.41 10.94
N LYS A 71 -4.40 -1.40 9.61
CA LYS A 71 -5.07 -0.41 8.78
C LYS A 71 -6.57 -0.68 8.73
N ARG A 72 -7.38 0.36 8.95
CA ARG A 72 -8.84 0.31 8.75
C ARG A 72 -9.20 0.91 7.39
N LYS A 73 -10.14 0.29 6.69
CA LYS A 73 -10.72 0.84 5.45
C LYS A 73 -11.94 1.66 5.82
N ALA A 74 -12.07 2.83 5.19
CA ALA A 74 -13.26 3.68 5.29
C ALA A 74 -13.60 4.20 3.89
N THR A 75 -14.90 4.31 3.61
CA THR A 75 -15.43 4.85 2.35
C THR A 75 -16.01 6.23 2.63
N HIS A 76 -15.57 7.23 1.88
CA HIS A 76 -16.03 8.61 2.02
C HIS A 76 -16.49 9.14 0.66
N TYR A 77 -17.55 9.93 0.67
CA TYR A 77 -18.01 10.66 -0.50
C TYR A 77 -17.25 11.98 -0.63
N PHE A 78 -16.90 12.34 -1.86
CA PHE A 78 -16.20 13.56 -2.19
C PHE A 78 -16.81 14.18 -3.44
N GLU A 79 -16.79 15.50 -3.51
CA GLU A 79 -17.08 16.23 -4.74
C GLU A 79 -16.11 15.83 -5.86
N ALA A 80 -16.61 15.81 -7.10
CA ALA A 80 -15.83 15.39 -8.26
C ALA A 80 -14.54 16.22 -8.43
N GLU A 81 -14.61 17.53 -8.17
CA GLU A 81 -13.43 18.39 -8.20
C GLU A 81 -12.38 18.02 -7.15
N ALA A 82 -12.82 17.67 -5.93
CA ALA A 82 -11.91 17.28 -4.86
C ALA A 82 -11.17 15.98 -5.22
N VAL A 83 -11.86 15.03 -5.84
CA VAL A 83 -11.24 13.81 -6.37
C VAL A 83 -10.22 14.13 -7.47
N GLY A 84 -10.54 15.04 -8.39
CA GLY A 84 -9.62 15.48 -9.44
C GLY A 84 -8.34 16.13 -8.88
N ARG A 85 -8.48 16.98 -7.85
CA ARG A 85 -7.34 17.59 -7.14
C ARG A 85 -6.48 16.53 -6.44
N LEU A 86 -7.10 15.54 -5.80
CA LEU A 86 -6.38 14.44 -5.14
C LEU A 86 -5.57 13.60 -6.14
N GLU A 87 -6.14 13.26 -7.29
CA GLU A 87 -5.44 12.51 -8.34
C GLU A 87 -4.26 13.29 -8.91
N SER A 88 -4.46 14.59 -9.14
CA SER A 88 -3.43 15.48 -9.66
C SER A 88 -2.27 15.62 -8.66
N ALA A 89 -2.58 15.85 -7.39
CA ALA A 89 -1.59 15.92 -6.31
C ALA A 89 -0.80 14.62 -6.18
N ARG A 90 -1.47 13.46 -6.19
CA ARG A 90 -0.79 12.15 -6.16
C ARG A 90 0.17 11.99 -7.33
N THR A 91 -0.24 12.41 -8.53
CA THR A 91 0.58 12.30 -9.74
C THR A 91 1.81 13.18 -9.65
N ALA A 92 1.65 14.44 -9.23
CA ALA A 92 2.75 15.37 -9.00
C ALA A 92 3.73 14.85 -7.94
N LEU A 93 3.23 14.37 -6.80
CA LEU A 93 4.07 13.79 -5.74
C LEU A 93 4.85 12.56 -6.22
N ASN A 94 4.23 11.67 -7.01
CA ASN A 94 4.95 10.55 -7.60
C ASN A 94 6.02 11.00 -8.61
N ALA A 95 5.79 12.08 -9.36
CA ALA A 95 6.80 12.63 -10.27
C ALA A 95 8.00 13.18 -9.48
N LEU A 96 7.76 13.91 -8.38
CA LEU A 96 8.81 14.44 -7.50
C LEU A 96 9.60 13.35 -6.76
N ALA A 97 8.96 12.21 -6.48
CA ALA A 97 9.60 11.08 -5.80
C ALA A 97 10.54 10.28 -6.72
N ARG A 98 10.32 10.28 -8.05
CA ARG A 98 11.11 9.50 -9.03
C ARG A 98 12.62 9.75 -9.00
N PRO A 99 13.13 11.00 -9.01
CA PRO A 99 14.57 11.24 -9.05
C PRO A 99 15.29 10.88 -7.73
N ASN A 100 14.57 10.79 -6.62
CA ASN A 100 15.15 10.68 -5.28
C ASN A 100 15.22 9.25 -4.73
N LEU A 101 14.81 8.23 -5.51
CA LEU A 101 14.71 6.86 -5.02
C LEU A 101 15.47 5.87 -5.93
N PRO A 102 16.61 5.29 -5.48
CA PRO A 102 17.26 4.21 -6.20
C PRO A 102 16.42 2.92 -6.10
N GLY A 103 16.03 2.35 -7.24
CA GLY A 103 15.34 1.05 -7.32
C GLY A 103 13.81 1.08 -7.19
N ARG A 104 13.20 -0.10 -6.89
CA ARG A 104 11.74 -0.34 -6.73
C ARG A 104 11.13 0.46 -5.57
N ALA A 105 11.09 1.77 -5.72
CA ALA A 105 10.48 2.64 -4.74
C ALA A 105 8.96 2.50 -4.75
N ARG A 106 8.37 2.46 -3.56
CA ARG A 106 6.92 2.30 -3.40
C ARG A 106 6.21 3.57 -3.88
N ARG A 107 5.33 3.42 -4.87
CA ARG A 107 4.49 4.52 -5.37
C ARG A 107 3.61 5.09 -4.26
N ILE A 108 3.41 6.40 -4.28
CA ILE A 108 2.53 7.12 -3.35
C ILE A 108 1.08 6.79 -3.73
N SER A 109 0.33 6.18 -2.81
CA SER A 109 -1.08 5.82 -3.00
C SER A 109 -2.03 6.98 -2.67
N LYS A 110 -3.27 6.94 -3.18
CA LYS A 110 -4.31 7.92 -2.82
C LYS A 110 -4.51 8.01 -1.30
N SER A 111 -4.58 6.85 -0.65
CA SER A 111 -4.74 6.75 0.81
C SER A 111 -3.59 7.39 1.57
N ALA A 112 -2.35 7.33 1.07
CA ALA A 112 -1.21 7.96 1.73
C ALA A 112 -1.28 9.48 1.66
N VAL A 113 -1.75 10.04 0.53
CA VAL A 113 -1.98 11.48 0.39
C VAL A 113 -3.11 11.93 1.32
N LEU A 114 -4.21 11.18 1.38
CA LEU A 114 -5.33 11.49 2.26
C LEU A 114 -4.94 11.40 3.75
N GLU A 115 -4.23 10.35 4.16
CA GLU A 115 -3.75 10.18 5.53
C GLU A 115 -2.87 11.35 5.95
N ALA A 116 -1.89 11.74 5.12
CA ALA A 116 -1.03 12.90 5.40
C ALA A 116 -1.81 14.22 5.46
N ALA A 117 -2.74 14.44 4.53
CA ALA A 117 -3.56 15.66 4.51
C ALA A 117 -4.47 15.77 5.74
N LEU A 118 -5.06 14.65 6.18
CA LEU A 118 -5.87 14.60 7.39
C LEU A 118 -5.05 14.89 8.64
N THR A 119 -3.88 14.26 8.78
CA THR A 119 -2.96 14.53 9.89
C THR A 119 -2.59 16.01 9.93
N LEU A 120 -2.15 16.59 8.82
CA LEU A 120 -1.79 18.01 8.77
C LEU A 120 -2.96 18.94 9.13
N ALA A 121 -4.17 18.61 8.69
CA ALA A 121 -5.34 19.42 8.98
C ALA A 121 -5.77 19.32 10.46
N CYS A 122 -5.68 18.13 11.05
CA CYS A 122 -5.92 17.92 12.48
C CYS A 122 -4.85 18.61 13.33
N ASP A 123 -3.56 18.43 13.00
CA ASP A 123 -2.44 19.08 13.72
C ASP A 123 -2.59 20.61 13.68
N ALA A 124 -2.97 21.17 12.53
CA ALA A 124 -3.23 22.61 12.40
C ALA A 124 -4.44 23.07 13.22
N PHE A 125 -5.49 22.25 13.32
CA PHE A 125 -6.64 22.53 14.18
C PHE A 125 -6.27 22.42 15.67
N GLU A 126 -5.48 21.44 16.07
CA GLU A 126 -5.00 21.30 17.45
C GLU A 126 -4.11 22.48 17.86
N ALA A 127 -3.32 23.01 16.93
CA ALA A 127 -2.43 24.14 17.19
C ALA A 127 -3.15 25.50 17.22
N ALA A 128 -4.07 25.76 16.28
CA ALA A 128 -4.71 27.08 16.11
C ALA A 128 -6.18 27.12 16.54
N GLY A 129 -6.79 25.98 16.84
CA GLY A 129 -8.18 25.87 17.27
C GLY A 129 -9.17 26.48 16.27
N PRO A 130 -10.08 27.36 16.73
CA PRO A 130 -11.08 28.03 15.88
C PRO A 130 -10.50 28.86 14.72
N ASP A 131 -9.25 29.31 14.84
CA ASP A 131 -8.59 30.13 13.83
C ASP A 131 -7.89 29.27 12.74
N SER A 132 -7.97 27.95 12.86
CA SER A 132 -7.35 27.04 11.88
C SER A 132 -8.07 27.07 10.53
N PRO A 133 -7.37 26.77 9.42
CA PRO A 133 -7.98 26.69 8.09
C PRO A 133 -9.14 25.70 8.00
N LEU A 134 -9.10 24.63 8.80
CA LEU A 134 -10.17 23.63 8.87
C LEU A 134 -11.42 24.22 9.53
N ALA A 135 -11.26 24.91 10.66
CA ALA A 135 -12.37 25.58 11.36
C ALA A 135 -13.01 26.67 10.49
N CYS A 136 -12.20 27.53 9.85
CA CYS A 136 -12.69 28.59 8.98
C CYS A 136 -13.53 28.09 7.80
N ARG A 137 -13.30 26.84 7.34
CA ARG A 137 -14.04 26.23 6.23
C ARG A 137 -15.28 25.48 6.66
N LEU A 138 -15.26 24.84 7.82
CA LEU A 138 -16.35 23.98 8.28
C LEU A 138 -17.36 24.70 9.16
N LEU A 139 -16.94 25.74 9.87
CA LEU A 139 -17.82 26.51 10.73
C LEU A 139 -18.47 27.66 9.94
N PRO A 140 -19.74 28.00 10.25
CA PRO A 140 -20.37 29.19 9.72
C PRO A 140 -19.54 30.43 10.08
N GLN A 141 -19.09 31.17 9.06
CA GLN A 141 -18.48 32.48 9.27
C GLN A 141 -19.60 33.44 9.69
N ALA A 142 -19.49 34.04 10.87
CA ALA A 142 -20.40 35.12 11.25
C ALA A 142 -20.23 36.24 10.21
N ALA A 143 -21.29 36.50 9.44
CA ALA A 143 -21.28 37.58 8.46
C ALA A 143 -20.89 38.88 9.19
N SER A 144 -19.75 39.46 8.81
CA SER A 144 -19.37 40.79 9.29
C SER A 144 -20.45 41.76 8.78
N THR A 145 -21.37 42.15 9.65
CA THR A 145 -22.33 43.20 9.33
C THR A 145 -21.52 44.48 9.07
N PRO A 146 -21.67 45.11 7.88
CA PRO A 146 -20.96 46.35 7.61
C PRO A 146 -21.39 47.40 8.64
N PRO A 147 -20.48 48.28 9.08
CA PRO A 147 -20.84 49.35 10.00
C PRO A 147 -21.92 50.20 9.33
N LYS A 148 -23.04 50.39 10.04
CA LYS A 148 -24.09 51.31 9.66
C LYS A 148 -23.49 52.72 9.70
N THR A 149 -23.03 53.21 8.55
CA THR A 149 -22.63 54.61 8.37
C THR A 149 -23.88 55.45 8.56
N GLY A 150 -24.04 56.02 9.75
CA GLY A 150 -25.03 57.04 10.02
C GLY A 150 -24.48 58.39 9.62
N GLY A 151 -25.16 59.04 8.68
CA GLY A 151 -24.96 60.43 8.27
C GLY A 151 -26.21 60.90 7.55
#